data_AF-A0A6G3WIP5-F1
#
_entry.id   AF-A0A6G3WIP5-F1
#
_cell.length_a   1.000
_cell.length_b   1.000
_cell.length_c   1.000
_cell.angle_alpha   90.00
_cell.angle_beta   90.00
_cell.angle_gamma   90.00
#
_symmetry.space_group_name_H-M   'P 1'
#
loop_
_entity.id
_entity.type
_entity.pdbx_description
1 polymer ?
#
loop_
_entity_poly.entity_id
_entity_poly.type
_entity_poly.pdbx_seq_one_letter_code
_entity_poly.pdbx_strand_id
1 'polypeptide(L)'
;LLEPSDGEVEGGCQGTLRVHLRTTGERAHSARSWMGSNAVHAAAPILAKLAAYEPRRPVIDGLEYHEGLNAVGIEGGVATNVIPDACTVVVNYR
;
A
#
# COMPACT_ATOMS: atom_id res chain seq x y z
N LEU A 1 26.86 16.50 1.84
CA LEU A 1 27.29 15.09 2.02
C LEU A 1 27.22 14.44 0.65
N LEU A 2 28.24 13.69 0.26
CA LEU A 2 28.21 12.87 -0.95
C LEU A 2 27.63 11.52 -0.56
N GLU A 3 26.62 11.04 -1.30
CA GLU A 3 26.13 9.67 -1.13
C GLU A 3 27.16 8.67 -1.69
N PRO A 4 27.29 7.47 -1.10
CA PRO A 4 28.29 6.49 -1.50
C PRO A 4 27.92 5.84 -2.84
N SER A 5 28.50 6.33 -3.94
CA SER A 5 28.25 5.85 -5.31
C SER A 5 29.35 4.94 -5.90
N ASP A 6 30.33 4.53 -5.10
CA ASP A 6 31.48 3.71 -5.54
C ASP A 6 32.27 4.27 -6.75
N GLY A 7 32.34 5.60 -6.87
CA GLY A 7 33.02 6.28 -7.97
C GLY A 7 32.17 6.46 -9.24
N GLU A 8 30.93 5.98 -9.23
CA GLU A 8 29.97 6.17 -10.32
C GLU A 8 29.16 7.46 -10.18
N VAL A 9 28.52 7.88 -11.27
CA VAL A 9 27.58 9.02 -11.29
C VAL A 9 26.14 8.51 -11.25
N GLU A 10 25.43 8.78 -10.16
CA GLU A 10 24.01 8.49 -10.03
C GLU A 10 23.18 9.61 -10.68
N GLY A 11 22.46 9.28 -11.75
CA GLY A 11 21.62 10.23 -12.47
C GLY A 11 20.33 10.59 -11.73
N GLY A 12 20.42 11.28 -10.61
CA GLY A 12 19.26 11.72 -9.82
C GLY A 12 18.64 10.63 -8.94
N CYS A 13 17.42 10.88 -8.46
CA CYS A 13 16.72 9.98 -7.53
C CYS A 13 15.21 9.96 -7.78
N GLN A 14 14.56 8.84 -7.45
CA GLN A 14 13.11 8.74 -7.48
C GLN A 14 12.48 9.41 -6.27
N GLY A 15 11.36 10.09 -6.51
CA GLY A 15 10.53 10.66 -5.45
C GLY A 15 10.01 9.59 -4.49
N THR A 16 9.38 10.03 -3.40
CA THR A 16 8.69 9.11 -2.50
C THR A 16 7.39 9.72 -2.00
N LEU A 17 6.33 8.91 -2.04
CA LEU A 17 5.04 9.23 -1.48
C LEU A 17 4.61 8.07 -0.58
N ARG A 18 4.07 8.40 0.59
CA ARG A 18 3.47 7.43 1.51
C ARG A 18 2.01 7.78 1.73
N VAL A 19 1.12 6.81 1.50
CA VAL A 19 -0.33 6.98 1.63
C VAL A 19 -0.87 5.97 2.63
N HIS A 20 -1.77 6.42 3.50
CA HIS A 20 -2.48 5.57 4.46
C HIS A 20 -3.93 5.47 4.02
N LEU A 21 -4.29 4.38 3.34
CA LEU A 21 -5.64 4.11 2.88
C LEU A 21 -6.43 3.45 4.00
N ARG A 22 -7.49 4.12 4.47
CA ARG A 22 -8.33 3.64 5.58
C ARG A 22 -9.65 3.13 5.04
N THR A 23 -10.02 1.96 5.50
CA THR A 23 -11.34 1.35 5.32
C THR A 23 -12.02 1.26 6.67
N THR A 24 -13.34 1.46 6.66
CA THR A 24 -14.18 1.43 7.86
C THR A 24 -15.26 0.38 7.69
N GLY A 25 -15.79 -0.08 8.82
CA GLY A 25 -16.85 -1.08 8.88
C GLY A 25 -17.59 -0.98 10.21
N GLU A 26 -18.26 -2.06 10.58
CA GLU A 26 -19.09 -2.15 11.78
C GLU A 26 -18.85 -3.47 12.49
N ARG A 27 -18.61 -3.40 13.80
CA ARG A 27 -18.33 -4.58 14.61
C ARG A 27 -19.56 -5.48 14.70
N ALA A 28 -19.33 -6.78 14.56
CA ALA A 28 -20.31 -7.81 14.85
C ALA A 28 -19.61 -9.02 15.44
N HIS A 29 -20.36 -9.86 16.17
CA HIS A 29 -19.85 -11.18 16.55
C HIS A 29 -19.59 -12.00 15.29
N SER A 30 -18.46 -12.70 15.19
CA SER A 30 -18.08 -13.43 13.96
C SER A 30 -19.10 -14.48 13.53
N ALA A 31 -19.76 -15.15 14.50
CA ALA A 31 -20.86 -16.09 14.24
C ALA A 31 -22.18 -15.44 13.72
N ARG A 32 -22.27 -14.11 13.72
CA ARG A 32 -23.40 -13.31 13.19
C ARG A 32 -22.87 -12.16 12.34
N SER A 33 -21.92 -12.45 11.47
CA SER A 33 -21.17 -11.47 10.68
C SER A 33 -22.04 -10.58 9.80
N TRP A 34 -23.22 -11.04 9.38
CA TRP A 34 -24.21 -10.28 8.59
C TRP A 34 -24.82 -9.09 9.34
N MET A 35 -24.58 -8.97 10.65
CA MET A 35 -25.01 -7.82 11.45
C MET A 35 -24.00 -6.66 11.45
N GLY A 36 -22.89 -6.78 10.71
CA GLY A 36 -21.88 -5.73 10.60
C GLY A 36 -21.24 -5.70 9.22
N SER A 37 -20.13 -4.98 9.10
CA SER A 37 -19.37 -4.86 7.86
C SER A 37 -17.87 -4.97 8.13
N ASN A 38 -17.19 -5.83 7.39
CA ASN A 38 -15.80 -6.17 7.67
C ASN A 38 -14.85 -5.21 6.95
N ALA A 39 -14.18 -4.34 7.70
CA ALA A 39 -13.24 -3.37 7.16
C ALA A 39 -12.02 -4.02 6.47
N VAL A 40 -11.54 -5.17 6.99
CA VAL A 40 -10.43 -5.90 6.35
C VAL A 40 -10.84 -6.44 4.98
N HIS A 41 -12.06 -6.94 4.84
CA HIS A 41 -12.57 -7.37 3.53
C HIS A 41 -12.75 -6.18 2.58
N ALA A 42 -13.14 -5.00 3.09
CA ALA A 42 -13.25 -3.78 2.29
C ALA A 42 -11.89 -3.32 1.71
N ALA A 43 -10.75 -3.79 2.23
CA ALA A 43 -9.44 -3.54 1.66
C ALA A 43 -9.13 -4.38 0.41
N ALA A 44 -9.90 -5.44 0.11
CA ALA A 44 -9.68 -6.32 -1.04
C ALA A 44 -9.53 -5.57 -2.39
N PRO A 45 -10.42 -4.64 -2.79
CA PRO A 45 -10.25 -3.90 -4.05
C PRO A 45 -9.02 -2.99 -4.06
N ILE A 46 -8.55 -2.52 -2.90
CA ILE A 46 -7.31 -1.73 -2.81
C ILE A 46 -6.12 -2.61 -3.16
N LEU A 47 -6.02 -3.77 -2.51
CA LEU A 47 -4.93 -4.72 -2.75
C LEU A 47 -4.95 -5.25 -4.19
N ALA A 48 -6.14 -5.53 -4.74
CA ALA A 48 -6.28 -5.95 -6.12
C ALA A 48 -5.75 -4.90 -7.11
N LYS A 49 -6.07 -3.62 -6.90
CA LYS A 49 -5.58 -2.52 -7.76
C LYS A 49 -4.06 -2.35 -7.66
N LEU A 50 -3.49 -2.46 -6.45
CA LEU A 50 -2.05 -2.37 -6.25
C LEU A 50 -1.32 -3.54 -6.90
N ALA A 51 -1.84 -4.77 -6.78
CA ALA A 51 -1.25 -5.96 -7.38
C ALA A 51 -1.33 -5.96 -8.92
N ALA A 52 -2.36 -5.34 -9.49
CA ALA A 52 -2.55 -5.22 -10.93
C ALA A 52 -1.85 -3.98 -11.54
N TYR A 53 -1.17 -3.17 -10.74
CA TYR A 53 -0.52 -1.96 -11.23
C TYR A 53 0.69 -2.30 -12.10
N GLU A 54 0.70 -1.77 -13.32
CA GLU A 54 1.83 -1.82 -14.24
C GLU A 54 2.66 -0.54 -14.10
N PRO A 55 3.90 -0.61 -13.59
CA PRO A 55 4.73 0.57 -13.37
C PRO A 55 5.18 1.21 -14.67
N ARG A 56 5.25 2.54 -14.71
CA ARG A 56 5.86 3.25 -15.83
C ARG A 56 7.38 3.08 -15.81
N ARG A 57 7.97 3.16 -17.01
CA ARG A 57 9.42 3.16 -17.22
C ARG A 57 9.86 4.38 -18.03
N PRO A 58 9.80 5.59 -17.45
CA PRO A 58 10.18 6.79 -18.18
C PRO A 58 11.69 6.83 -18.44
N VAL A 59 12.05 7.33 -19.62
CA VAL A 59 13.44 7.65 -19.98
C VAL A 59 13.64 9.16 -19.85
N ILE A 60 14.59 9.58 -19.02
CA ILE A 60 14.99 10.99 -18.85
C ILE A 60 16.49 11.07 -19.07
N ASP A 61 16.92 11.93 -19.99
CA ASP A 61 18.33 12.11 -20.34
C ASP A 61 19.08 10.80 -20.68
N GLY A 62 18.36 9.82 -21.23
CA GLY A 62 18.91 8.51 -21.62
C GLY A 62 18.96 7.46 -20.50
N LEU A 63 18.52 7.80 -19.27
CA LEU A 63 18.40 6.88 -18.14
C LEU A 63 16.94 6.41 -17.99
N GLU A 64 16.74 5.10 -17.88
CA GLU A 64 15.42 4.53 -17.58
C GLU A 64 15.21 4.48 -16.06
N TYR A 65 14.10 5.06 -15.60
CA TYR A 65 13.64 4.95 -14.22
C TYR A 65 12.48 3.97 -14.16
N HIS A 66 12.29 3.31 -13.03
CA HIS A 66 11.24 2.31 -12.88
C HIS A 66 10.37 2.64 -11.67
N GLU A 67 9.10 2.96 -11.89
CA GLU A 67 8.19 3.26 -10.79
C GLU A 67 7.93 2.05 -9.89
N GLY A 68 7.47 2.29 -8.68
CA GLY A 68 7.01 1.24 -7.78
C GLY A 68 5.84 1.72 -6.94
N LEU A 69 4.69 1.07 -7.06
CA LEU A 69 3.49 1.34 -6.27
C LEU A 69 3.12 0.07 -5.47
N ASN A 70 3.40 0.07 -4.17
CA ASN A 70 3.34 -1.16 -3.37
C ASN A 70 2.57 -0.95 -2.08
N ALA A 71 1.76 -1.95 -1.69
CA ALA A 71 1.34 -2.10 -0.30
C ALA A 71 2.55 -2.55 0.53
N VAL A 72 2.96 -1.72 1.48
CA VAL A 72 4.14 -1.97 2.35
C VAL A 72 3.75 -2.26 3.81
N GLY A 73 2.45 -2.18 4.12
CA GLY A 73 1.92 -2.55 5.42
C GLY A 73 0.39 -2.65 5.37
N ILE A 74 -0.16 -3.51 6.22
CA ILE A 74 -1.61 -3.64 6.43
C ILE A 74 -1.87 -3.93 7.90
N GLU A 75 -2.82 -3.23 8.49
CA GLU A 75 -3.21 -3.38 9.89
C GLU A 75 -4.73 -3.35 10.00
N GLY A 76 -5.30 -4.35 10.66
CA GLY A 76 -6.72 -4.48 10.92
C GLY A 76 -6.99 -5.70 11.80
N GLY A 77 -8.15 -5.74 12.43
CA GLY A 77 -8.47 -6.76 13.45
C GLY A 77 -8.79 -6.13 14.80
N VAL A 78 -9.57 -6.84 15.61
CA VAL A 78 -9.92 -6.42 16.99
C VAL A 78 -9.79 -7.61 17.93
N ALA A 79 -10.52 -8.69 17.65
CA ALA A 79 -10.46 -9.97 18.35
C ALA A 79 -10.81 -11.10 17.37
N THR A 80 -10.43 -12.34 17.70
CA THR A 80 -10.65 -13.50 16.80
C THR A 80 -12.12 -13.86 16.59
N ASN A 81 -13.02 -13.34 17.45
CA ASN A 81 -14.47 -13.53 17.38
C ASN A 81 -15.25 -12.24 17.04
N VAL A 82 -14.58 -11.19 16.57
CA VAL A 82 -15.19 -9.89 16.24
C VAL A 82 -14.86 -9.50 14.81
N ILE A 83 -15.88 -9.12 14.04
CA ILE A 83 -15.72 -8.50 12.72
C ILE A 83 -15.05 -7.12 12.91
N PRO A 84 -13.91 -6.86 12.25
CA PRO A 84 -13.18 -5.61 12.43
C PRO A 84 -13.88 -4.43 11.75
N ASP A 85 -13.89 -3.30 12.44
CA ASP A 85 -14.48 -2.02 12.02
C ASP A 85 -13.47 -1.04 11.39
N ALA A 86 -12.17 -1.36 11.43
CA ALA A 86 -11.13 -0.56 10.81
C ALA A 86 -10.04 -1.44 10.18
N CYS A 87 -9.52 -0.98 9.04
CA CYS A 87 -8.31 -1.52 8.42
C CYS A 87 -7.56 -0.42 7.67
N THR A 88 -6.24 -0.35 7.84
CA THR A 88 -5.34 0.59 7.15
C THR A 88 -4.37 -0.16 6.26
N VAL A 89 -4.28 0.24 4.99
CA VAL A 89 -3.23 -0.20 4.05
C VAL A 89 -2.25 0.95 3.85
N VAL A 90 -0.97 0.71 4.12
CA VAL A 90 0.11 1.67 3.88
C VAL A 90 0.69 1.40 2.49
N VAL A 91 0.67 2.43 1.65
CA VAL A 91 1.19 2.37 0.28
C VAL A 91 2.46 3.22 0.20
N ASN A 92 3.51 2.68 -0.42
CA ASN A 92 4.67 3.47 -0.85
C ASN A 92 4.69 3.55 -2.37
N TYR A 93 4.81 4.77 -2.88
CA TYR A 93 5.00 5.06 -4.29
C TYR A 93 6.38 5.70 -4.50
N ARG A 94 7.10 5.21 -5.52
CA ARG A 94 8.43 5.63 -5.96
C ARG A 94 8.42 5.80 -7.48
#